data_AF-A0A357AZH6-F1
#
_entry.id   AF-A0A357AZH6-F1
#
_cell.length_a   1.000
_cell.length_b   1.000
_cell.length_c   1.000
_cell.angle_alpha   90.00
_cell.angle_beta   90.00
_cell.angle_gamma   90.00
#
_symmetry.space_group_name_H-M   'P 1'
#
loop_
_entity.id
_entity.type
_entity.pdbx_description
1 polymer ?
#
loop_
_entity_poly.entity_id
_entity_poly.type
_entity_poly.pdbx_seq_one_letter_code
_entity_poly.pdbx_strand_id
1 'polypeptide(L)' 'DKTGTITSGHPSVTDIVILSPELTRDEFLAEAAAAESGSEHPLAAAVMEKAKGENLEVPEVRG' A
#
# COMPACT_ATOMS: atom_id res chain seq x y z
N ASP A 1 24.26 10.73 -4.27
CA ASP A 1 23.34 11.36 -3.31
C ASP A 1 22.13 11.90 -4.08
N LYS A 2 20.90 11.45 -3.76
CA LYS A 2 19.66 11.86 -4.49
C LYS A 2 18.46 11.98 -3.54
N THR A 3 18.43 11.18 -2.48
CA THR A 3 17.43 11.21 -1.41
C THR A 3 17.50 12.54 -0.65
N GLY A 4 16.45 13.35 -0.69
CA GLY A 4 16.38 14.65 0.00
C GLY A 4 16.57 15.88 -0.88
N THR A 5 17.17 15.76 -2.07
CA THR A 5 17.38 16.90 -2.98
C THR A 5 16.49 16.85 -4.22
N ILE A 6 16.12 15.64 -4.69
CA ILE A 6 15.24 15.44 -5.88
C ILE A 6 14.05 14.53 -5.54
N THR A 7 14.20 13.58 -4.62
CA THR A 7 13.11 12.69 -4.18
C THR A 7 12.66 13.05 -2.76
N SER A 8 11.38 12.85 -2.47
CA SER A 8 10.74 13.15 -1.18
C SER A 8 11.34 12.38 0.01
N GLY A 9 12.17 11.36 -0.24
CA GLY A 9 12.73 10.49 0.81
C GLY A 9 11.72 9.55 1.48
N HIS A 10 10.45 9.61 1.06
CA HIS A 10 9.37 8.78 1.59
C HIS A 10 8.86 7.84 0.48
N PRO A 11 8.84 6.52 0.70
CA PRO A 11 8.28 5.59 -0.25
C PRO A 11 6.78 5.85 -0.43
N SER A 12 6.28 5.70 -1.66
CA SER A 12 4.86 5.82 -1.98
C SER A 12 4.51 4.84 -3.10
N VAL A 13 3.29 4.31 -3.07
CA VAL A 13 2.80 3.42 -4.12
C VAL A 13 2.50 4.23 -5.37
N THR A 14 3.22 3.98 -6.45
CA THR A 14 3.02 4.67 -7.73
C THR A 14 2.02 3.92 -8.62
N ASP A 15 2.17 2.60 -8.74
CA ASP A 15 1.43 1.76 -9.67
C ASP A 15 0.98 0.46 -9.00
N ILE A 16 -0.19 -0.03 -9.39
CA ILE A 16 -0.73 -1.32 -8.95
C ILE A 16 -1.16 -2.07 -10.21
N VAL A 17 -0.51 -3.19 -10.47
CA VAL A 17 -0.77 -4.04 -11.64
C VAL A 17 -1.42 -5.33 -11.15
N ILE A 18 -2.70 -5.50 -11.47
CA ILE A 18 -3.44 -6.72 -11.13
C ILE A 18 -3.30 -7.73 -12.26
N LEU A 19 -2.89 -8.95 -11.90
CA LEU A 19 -2.71 -10.04 -12.86
C LEU A 19 -3.94 -10.93 -12.99
N SER A 20 -4.81 -10.95 -11.98
CA SER A 20 -6.05 -11.72 -11.99
C SER A 20 -7.21 -10.87 -12.52
N PRO A 21 -8.01 -11.34 -13.49
CA PRO A 21 -9.19 -10.63 -13.95
C PRO A 21 -10.32 -10.63 -12.91
N GLU A 22 -10.27 -11.52 -11.91
CA GLU A 22 -11.31 -11.67 -10.89
C GLU A 22 -11.09 -10.75 -9.69
N LEU A 23 -9.95 -10.06 -9.62
CA LEU A 23 -9.60 -9.19 -8.50
C LEU A 23 -9.62 -7.74 -8.96
N THR A 24 -10.30 -6.88 -8.22
CA THR A 24 -10.20 -5.45 -8.46
C THR A 24 -8.93 -4.89 -7.82
N ARG A 25 -8.47 -3.75 -8.36
CA ARG A 25 -7.32 -3.03 -7.80
C ARG A 25 -7.55 -2.66 -6.33
N ASP A 26 -8.76 -2.27 -6.01
CA ASP A 26 -9.13 -1.75 -4.70
C ASP A 26 -9.24 -2.88 -3.67
N GLU A 27 -9.85 -4.01 -4.05
CA GLU A 27 -9.84 -5.23 -3.20
C GLU A 27 -8.41 -5.70 -2.93
N PHE A 28 -7.56 -5.75 -3.97
CA PHE A 28 -6.16 -6.12 -3.81
C PHE A 28 -5.42 -5.17 -2.86
N LEU A 29 -5.60 -3.85 -3.03
CA LEU A 29 -4.94 -2.86 -2.20
C LEU A 29 -5.43 -2.90 -0.75
N ALA A 30 -6.73 -3.14 -0.52
CA ALA A 30 -7.28 -3.29 0.81
C ALA A 30 -6.72 -4.54 1.52
N GLU A 31 -6.66 -5.68 0.84
CA GLU A 31 -6.07 -6.91 1.38
C GLU A 31 -4.55 -6.79 1.61
N ALA A 32 -3.82 -6.14 0.70
CA ALA A 32 -2.40 -5.89 0.86
C ALA A 32 -2.13 -4.96 2.06
N ALA A 33 -2.93 -3.91 2.22
CA ALA A 33 -2.85 -3.04 3.39
C ALA A 33 -3.15 -3.80 4.69
N ALA A 34 -4.14 -4.69 4.68
CA ALA A 34 -4.41 -5.55 5.82
C ALA A 34 -3.17 -6.39 6.15
N ALA A 35 -2.65 -7.16 5.20
CA ALA A 35 -1.47 -8.01 5.43
C ALA A 35 -0.25 -7.24 6.00
N GLU A 36 -0.09 -5.96 5.62
CA GLU A 36 1.00 -5.09 6.06
C GLU A 36 0.72 -4.34 7.37
N SER A 37 -0.49 -4.44 7.95
CA SER A 37 -0.91 -3.62 9.11
C SER A 37 -0.08 -3.84 10.38
N GLY A 38 0.62 -4.97 10.48
CA GLY A 38 1.51 -5.31 11.60
C GLY A 38 3.00 -5.03 11.35
N SER A 39 3.37 -4.50 10.19
CA SER A 39 4.76 -4.31 9.76
C SER A 39 5.25 -2.89 10.04
N GLU A 40 6.44 -2.75 10.64
CA GLU A 40 7.09 -1.44 10.87
C GLU A 40 7.90 -0.97 9.65
N HIS A 41 7.88 -1.70 8.54
CA HIS A 41 8.65 -1.34 7.35
C HIS A 41 8.10 -0.07 6.67
N PRO A 42 8.98 0.84 6.19
CA PRO A 42 8.54 2.04 5.46
C PRO A 42 7.68 1.73 4.21
N LEU A 43 7.86 0.55 3.60
CA LEU A 43 7.03 0.12 2.46
C LEU A 43 5.62 -0.28 2.89
N ALA A 44 5.47 -0.93 4.06
CA ALA A 44 4.17 -1.25 4.63
C ALA A 44 3.36 0.04 4.89
N ALA A 45 4.03 1.05 5.46
CA ALA A 45 3.45 2.37 5.67
C ALA A 45 2.95 2.99 4.36
N ALA A 46 3.73 2.91 3.27
CA ALA A 46 3.34 3.43 1.96
C ALA A 46 2.08 2.74 1.39
N VAL A 47 1.94 1.42 1.57
CA VAL A 47 0.74 0.68 1.14
C VAL A 47 -0.48 1.07 1.99
N MET A 48 -0.31 1.16 3.30
CA MET A 48 -1.35 1.59 4.23
C MET A 48 -1.83 3.02 3.95
N GLU A 49 -0.91 3.95 3.70
CA GLU A 49 -1.25 5.33 3.31
C GLU A 49 -1.99 5.38 1.99
N LYS A 50 -1.60 4.56 1.01
CA LYS A 50 -2.30 4.47 -0.28
C LYS A 50 -3.74 4.00 -0.13
N ALA A 51 -3.98 2.93 0.64
CA ALA A 51 -5.33 2.43 0.91
C ALA A 51 -6.21 3.46 1.65
N LYS A 52 -5.65 4.13 2.67
CA LYS A 52 -6.33 5.21 3.40
C LYS A 52 -6.65 6.41 2.51
N GLY A 53 -5.71 6.83 1.67
CA GLY A 53 -5.90 7.95 0.75
C GLY A 53 -6.98 7.70 -0.31
N GLU A 54 -7.24 6.44 -0.62
CA GLU A 54 -8.31 6.01 -1.53
C GLU A 54 -9.63 5.67 -0.81
N ASN A 55 -9.69 5.86 0.52
CA ASN A 55 -10.85 5.56 1.37
C ASN A 55 -11.31 4.10 1.29
N LEU A 56 -10.36 3.18 1.16
CA LEU A 56 -10.65 1.75 1.16
C LEU A 56 -10.82 1.24 2.60
N GLU A 57 -11.84 0.41 2.81
CA GLU A 57 -12.01 -0.32 4.06
C GLU A 57 -10.98 -1.45 4.11
N VAL A 58 -9.99 -1.30 5.00
CA VAL A 58 -8.96 -2.32 5.22
C VAL A 58 -9.54 -3.38 6.18
N PRO A 59 -9.67 -4.65 5.75
CA PRO A 59 -10.20 -5.70 6.61
C PRO A 59 -9.26 -5.99 7.79
N GLU A 60 -9.82 -6.45 8.92
CA GLU A 60 -8.99 -6.93 10.03
C GLU A 60 -8.23 -8.20 9.62
N VAL A 61 -6.92 -8.19 9.81
CA VAL A 61 -6.08 -9.37 9.57
C VAL A 61 -6.47 -10.47 10.53
N ARG A 62 -6.96 -11.59 9.98
CA ARG A 62 -7.05 -12.84 10.72
C ARG A 62 -5.76 -13.61 10.51
N GLY A 63 -4.91 -13.60 11.54
CA GLY A 63 -3.69 -14.42 11.60
C GLY A 63 -3.98 -15.91 11.71
#